data_AF-X1RPS7-F1
#
_entry.id   AF-X1RPS7-F1
#
_cell.length_a   1.000
_cell.length_b   1.000
_cell.length_c   1.000
_cell.angle_alpha   90.00
_cell.angle_beta   90.00
_cell.angle_gamma   90.00
#
_symmetry.space_group_name_H-M   'P 1'
#
loop_
_entity.id
_entity.type
_entity.pdbx_description
1 polymer ?
#
loop_
_entity_poly.entity_id
_entity_poly.type
_entity_poly.pdbx_seq_one_letter_code
_entity_poly.pdbx_strand_id
1 'polypeptide(L)'
;MSKMQIPIIITKEDCHRCHELVDWLKKYDVKYIERDINDEEFVHQLTHDENFLKTFCDADGCVVNTPVVIMNGKYWFKELWGISGLREKEAKKLFGVK
;
A
#
# COMPACT_ATOMS: atom_id res chain seq x y z
N MET A 1 -20.75 -10.83 -9.10
CA MET A 1 -19.51 -11.29 -8.42
C MET A 1 -18.41 -10.31 -8.76
N SER A 2 -18.15 -9.33 -7.88
CA SER A 2 -17.07 -8.37 -8.10
C SER A 2 -15.75 -9.12 -8.03
N LYS A 3 -14.94 -9.08 -9.10
CA LYS A 3 -13.56 -9.56 -9.08
C LYS A 3 -12.85 -8.83 -7.94
N MET A 4 -12.66 -9.47 -6.80
CA MET A 4 -11.81 -8.94 -5.74
C MET A 4 -10.39 -8.97 -6.29
N GLN A 5 -9.93 -7.84 -6.81
CA GLN A 5 -8.55 -7.68 -7.23
C GLN A 5 -7.68 -7.85 -5.99
N ILE A 6 -6.69 -8.75 -6.07
CA ILE A 6 -5.74 -8.98 -4.98
C ILE A 6 -4.97 -7.66 -4.78
N PRO A 7 -5.03 -7.03 -3.59
CA PRO A 7 -4.32 -5.79 -3.33
C PRO A 7 -2.81 -6.01 -3.40
N ILE A 8 -2.09 -5.01 -3.90
CA ILE A 8 -0.62 -4.98 -3.87
C ILE A 8 -0.20 -4.10 -2.70
N ILE A 9 0.65 -4.62 -1.82
CA ILE A 9 1.21 -3.88 -0.70
C ILE A 9 2.67 -3.58 -1.04
N ILE A 10 2.96 -2.31 -1.18
CA ILE A 10 4.32 -1.82 -1.34
C ILE A 10 4.91 -1.66 0.05
N THR A 11 5.94 -2.43 0.36
CA THR A 11 6.69 -2.38 1.62
C THR A 11 8.12 -1.91 1.35
N LYS A 12 8.89 -1.71 2.42
CA LYS A 12 10.34 -1.48 2.36
C LYS A 12 10.97 -2.16 3.56
N GLU A 13 12.24 -2.51 3.44
CA GLU A 13 13.02 -2.97 4.59
C GLU A 13 13.05 -1.93 5.73
N ASP A 14 13.06 -2.42 6.97
CA ASP A 14 13.09 -1.60 8.19
C ASP A 14 11.95 -0.56 8.27
N CYS A 15 10.73 -1.02 8.02
CA CYS A 15 9.52 -0.20 8.06
C CYS A 15 8.52 -0.74 9.08
N HIS A 16 8.49 -0.11 10.25
CA HIS A 16 7.58 -0.48 11.33
C HIS A 16 6.10 -0.56 10.89
N ARG A 17 5.63 0.46 10.15
CA ARG A 17 4.27 0.49 9.61
C ARG A 17 4.00 -0.61 8.59
N CYS A 18 5.02 -1.01 7.82
CA CYS A 18 4.90 -2.08 6.85
C CYS A 18 4.66 -3.42 7.55
N HIS A 19 5.45 -3.70 8.59
CA HIS A 19 5.24 -4.88 9.44
C HIS A 19 3.86 -4.85 10.10
N GLU A 20 3.46 -3.73 10.68
CA GLU A 20 2.14 -3.58 11.32
C GLU A 20 0.98 -3.88 10.35
N LEU A 21 1.04 -3.39 9.11
CA LEU A 21 0.04 -3.67 8.09
C LEU A 21 0.06 -5.14 7.64
N VAL A 22 1.25 -5.69 7.38
CA VAL A 22 1.42 -7.08 6.96
C VAL A 22 0.90 -8.05 8.02
N ASP A 23 1.21 -7.81 9.30
CA ASP A 23 0.74 -8.61 10.41
C ASP A 23 -0.77 -8.52 10.56
N TRP A 24 -1.34 -7.34 10.36
CA TRP A 24 -2.79 -7.16 10.33
C TRP A 24 -3.44 -7.96 9.19
N LEU A 25 -2.89 -7.89 7.97
CA LEU A 25 -3.40 -8.64 6.82
C LEU A 25 -3.36 -10.16 7.06
N LYS A 26 -2.25 -10.66 7.62
CA LYS A 26 -2.10 -12.07 7.99
C LYS A 26 -3.10 -12.49 9.06
N LYS A 27 -3.31 -11.65 10.09
CA LYS A 27 -4.28 -11.91 11.17
C LYS A 27 -5.71 -12.10 10.64
N TYR A 28 -6.06 -11.40 9.57
CA TYR A 28 -7.40 -11.44 8.97
C TYR A 28 -7.48 -12.32 7.70
N ASP A 29 -6.45 -13.12 7.42
CA ASP A 29 -6.34 -13.99 6.24
C ASP A 29 -6.63 -13.25 4.90
N VAL A 30 -6.23 -11.97 4.83
CA VAL A 30 -6.38 -11.18 3.62
C VAL A 30 -5.28 -11.58 2.65
N LYS A 31 -5.64 -12.04 1.46
CA LYS A 31 -4.68 -12.32 0.39
C LYS A 31 -4.16 -11.01 -0.20
N TYR A 32 -2.85 -10.90 -0.35
CA TYR A 32 -2.19 -9.74 -0.94
C TYR A 32 -0.94 -10.14 -1.70
N ILE A 33 -0.44 -9.24 -2.55
CA ILE A 33 0.86 -9.36 -3.22
C ILE A 33 1.80 -8.35 -2.58
N GLU A 34 2.95 -8.79 -2.08
CA GLU A 34 3.97 -7.89 -1.56
C GLU A 34 4.96 -7.48 -2.66
N ARG A 35 5.37 -6.21 -2.64
CA ARG A 35 6.40 -5.64 -3.50
C ARG A 35 7.29 -4.71 -2.68
N ASP A 36 8.59 -4.81 -2.85
CA ASP A 36 9.54 -3.91 -2.19
C ASP A 36 9.69 -2.63 -3.03
N ILE A 37 9.65 -1.46 -2.39
CA ILE A 37 9.94 -0.17 -3.04
C ILE A 37 11.41 -0.02 -3.41
N ASN A 38 12.30 -0.89 -2.94
CA ASN A 38 13.71 -0.91 -3.32
C ASN A 38 13.98 -1.84 -4.52
N ASP A 39 12.98 -2.59 -4.99
CA ASP A 39 13.09 -3.41 -6.19
C ASP A 39 13.12 -2.51 -7.44
N GLU A 40 14.27 -2.44 -8.12
CA GLU A 40 14.48 -1.54 -9.25
C GLU A 40 13.52 -1.82 -10.41
N GLU A 41 13.21 -3.08 -10.72
CA GLU A 41 12.29 -3.44 -11.80
C GLU A 41 10.86 -2.99 -11.48
N PHE A 42 10.46 -3.11 -10.22
CA PHE A 42 9.15 -2.66 -9.75
C PHE A 42 9.06 -1.13 -9.69
N VAL A 43 10.08 -0.46 -9.15
CA VAL A 43 10.14 1.01 -9.13
C VAL A 43 10.09 1.58 -10.54
N HIS A 44 10.83 0.98 -11.47
CA HIS A 44 10.80 1.38 -12.87
C HIS A 44 9.40 1.24 -13.45
N GLN A 45 8.63 0.21 -13.09
CA GLN A 45 7.22 0.11 -13.51
C GLN A 45 6.35 1.22 -12.90
N LEU A 46 6.55 1.55 -11.61
CA LEU A 46 5.81 2.61 -10.93
C LEU A 46 6.09 3.99 -11.52
N THR A 47 7.32 4.28 -11.95
CA THR A 47 7.65 5.57 -12.59
C THR A 47 7.01 5.73 -13.97
N HIS A 48 6.45 4.67 -14.55
CA HIS A 48 5.66 4.72 -15.78
C HIS A 48 4.14 4.78 -15.52
N ASP A 49 3.70 4.67 -14.25
CA ASP A 49 2.29 4.78 -13.87
C ASP A 49 1.93 6.24 -13.58
N GLU A 50 1.07 6.83 -14.42
CA GLU A 50 0.63 8.23 -14.27
C GLU A 50 -0.07 8.53 -12.94
N ASN A 51 -0.77 7.56 -12.35
CA ASN A 51 -1.45 7.75 -11.06
C ASN A 51 -0.43 7.73 -9.93
N PHE A 52 0.60 6.89 -10.02
CA PHE A 52 1.70 6.89 -9.07
C PHE A 52 2.45 8.23 -9.11
N LEU A 53 2.84 8.68 -10.30
CA LEU A 53 3.52 9.95 -10.48
C LEU A 53 2.70 11.12 -9.90
N LYS A 54 1.41 11.20 -10.22
CA LYS A 54 0.51 12.26 -9.67
C LYS A 54 0.32 12.20 -8.16
N THR A 55 0.47 11.03 -7.55
CA THR A 55 0.20 10.84 -6.12
C THR A 55 1.44 11.00 -5.25
N PHE A 56 2.61 10.61 -5.78
CA PHE A 56 3.85 10.50 -5.00
C PHE A 56 5.01 11.32 -5.55
N CYS A 57 4.91 11.88 -6.76
CA CYS A 57 5.98 12.65 -7.37
C CYS A 57 5.55 14.10 -7.61
N ASP A 58 6.40 15.02 -7.18
CA ASP A 58 6.28 16.45 -7.43
C ASP A 58 7.55 16.98 -8.14
N ALA A 59 7.66 18.30 -8.33
CA ALA A 59 8.79 18.94 -9.02
C ALA A 59 10.17 18.64 -8.39
N ASP A 60 10.21 18.29 -7.11
CA ASP A 60 11.42 17.98 -6.34
C ASP A 60 11.79 16.48 -6.34
N GLY A 61 10.92 15.61 -6.86
CA GLY A 61 11.14 14.16 -6.93
C GLY A 61 9.98 13.32 -6.39
N CYS A 62 10.18 12.00 -6.38
CA CYS A 62 9.21 11.02 -5.92
C CYS A 62 9.43 10.66 -4.44
N VAL A 63 8.48 10.98 -3.57
CA VAL A 63 8.50 10.61 -2.16
C VAL A 63 7.43 9.58 -1.88
N VAL A 64 7.86 8.32 -1.77
CA VAL A 64 6.97 7.19 -1.46
C VAL A 64 7.05 6.90 0.03
N ASN A 65 5.98 7.23 0.75
CA ASN A 65 5.85 6.84 2.13
C ASN A 65 5.23 5.44 2.20
N THR A 66 6.02 4.45 2.62
CA THR A 66 5.55 3.08 2.80
C THR A 66 4.90 2.87 4.17
N PRO A 67 3.97 1.91 4.31
CA PRO A 67 3.48 1.01 3.25
C PRO A 67 2.36 1.64 2.41
N VAL A 68 2.40 1.42 1.09
CA VAL A 68 1.35 1.86 0.17
C VAL A 68 0.50 0.67 -0.27
N VAL A 69 -0.81 0.82 -0.27
CA VAL A 69 -1.74 -0.20 -0.76
C VAL A 69 -2.27 0.20 -2.13
N ILE A 70 -2.04 -0.62 -3.14
CA ILE A 70 -2.66 -0.49 -4.46
C ILE A 70 -3.88 -1.40 -4.49
N MET A 71 -5.07 -0.80 -4.64
CA MET A 71 -6.32 -1.52 -4.75
C MET A 71 -7.24 -0.85 -5.75
N ASN A 72 -7.67 -1.62 -6.77
CA ASN A 72 -8.50 -1.13 -7.88
C ASN A 72 -7.89 0.09 -8.60
N GLY A 73 -6.57 0.08 -8.82
CA GLY A 73 -5.84 1.19 -9.47
C GLY A 73 -5.72 2.46 -8.63
N LYS A 74 -6.13 2.42 -7.35
CA LYS A 74 -5.98 3.52 -6.41
C LYS A 74 -4.90 3.21 -5.38
N TYR A 75 -4.18 4.25 -4.98
CA TYR A 75 -3.12 4.19 -3.99
C TYR A 75 -3.64 4.70 -2.64
N TRP A 76 -3.46 3.90 -1.59
CA TRP A 76 -3.89 4.22 -0.24
C TRP A 76 -2.68 4.24 0.69
N PHE A 77 -2.51 5.36 1.40
CA PHE A 77 -1.49 5.52 2.43
C PHE A 77 -2.07 6.28 3.62
N LYS A 78 -2.18 7.62 3.52
CA LYS A 78 -2.54 8.50 4.66
C LYS A 78 -3.86 8.13 5.33
N GLU A 79 -4.82 7.61 4.57
CA GLU A 79 -6.15 7.26 5.07
C GLU A 79 -6.14 6.05 6.01
N LEU A 80 -5.18 5.14 5.82
CA LEU A 80 -5.02 3.95 6.67
C LEU A 80 -4.25 4.26 7.97
N TRP A 81 -3.54 5.39 8.04
CA TRP A 81 -2.62 5.69 9.14
C TRP A 81 -3.11 6.85 10.00
N GLY A 82 -3.18 6.63 11.31
CA GLY A 82 -3.40 7.66 12.32
C GLY A 82 -2.14 8.00 13.10
N ILE A 83 -2.28 8.90 14.07
CA ILE A 83 -1.21 9.24 15.03
C ILE A 83 -0.80 7.99 15.84
N SER A 84 -1.76 7.10 16.12
CA SER A 84 -1.58 5.90 16.93
C SER A 84 -1.28 4.61 16.13
N GLY A 85 -1.00 4.70 14.82
CA GLY A 85 -0.78 3.52 13.97
C GLY A 85 -1.93 3.23 12.99
N LEU A 86 -2.09 1.97 12.61
CA LEU A 86 -3.06 1.51 11.62
C LEU A 86 -4.50 1.73 12.12
N ARG A 87 -5.29 2.44 11.31
CA ARG A 87 -6.72 2.64 11.56
C ARG A 87 -7.48 1.38 11.17
N GLU A 88 -7.61 0.46 12.11
CA GLU A 88 -8.26 -0.84 11.89
C GLU A 88 -9.65 -0.73 11.25
N LYS A 89 -10.45 0.28 11.59
CA LYS A 89 -11.77 0.50 10.97
C LYS A 89 -11.68 0.79 9.46
N GLU A 90 -10.73 1.63 9.05
CA GLU A 90 -10.52 1.95 7.64
C GLU A 90 -9.90 0.77 6.89
N ALA A 91 -8.96 0.05 7.53
CA ALA A 91 -8.40 -1.18 6.97
C ALA A 91 -9.48 -2.24 6.73
N LYS A 92 -10.36 -2.49 7.71
CA LYS A 92 -11.49 -3.42 7.56
C LYS A 92 -12.41 -3.04 6.41
N LYS A 93 -12.73 -1.75 6.30
CA LYS A 93 -13.56 -1.21 5.22
C LYS A 93 -12.88 -1.37 3.85
N LEU A 94 -11.58 -1.12 3.77
CA LEU A 94 -10.80 -1.25 2.54
C LEU A 94 -10.73 -2.72 2.10
N PHE A 95 -10.33 -3.62 2.99
CA PHE A 95 -10.11 -5.04 2.67
C PHE A 95 -11.38 -5.91 2.76
N GLY A 96 -12.53 -5.33 3.12
CA GLY A 96 -13.81 -6.05 3.21
C GLY A 96 -13.87 -7.05 4.36
N VAL A 97 -13.08 -6.84 5.42
CA VAL A 97 -13.01 -7.68 6.61
C VAL A 97 -14.12 -7.29 7.57
N LYS A 98 -14.84 -8.28 8.11
CA LYS A 98 -15.94 -8.08 9.07
C LYS A 98 -15.43 -8.01 10.51
#